data_AF-A0A1I4MX38-F1
#
_entry.id   AF-A0A1I4MX38-F1
#
_cell.length_a   1.000
_cell.length_b   1.000
_cell.length_c   1.000
_cell.angle_alpha   90.00
_cell.angle_beta   90.00
_cell.angle_gamma   90.00
#
_symmetry.space_group_name_H-M   'P 1'
#
loop_
_entity.id
_entity.type
_entity.pdbx_description
1 polymer ?
#
loop_
_entity_poly.entity_id
_entity_poly.type
_entity_poly.pdbx_seq_one_letter_code
_entity_poly.pdbx_strand_id
1 'polypeptide(L)' 'MELRKVILQLAVMGKLVPQDPNDPPASELLKAVEAEKQRLVQEGKIKTAKPLPSIRMEEVPYEVPKRWE' A
#
# COMPACT_ATOMS: atom_id res chain seq x y z
N MET A 1 24.94 0.09 21.82
CA MET A 1 24.60 0.09 20.38
C MET A 1 23.12 -0.20 20.11
N GLU A 2 22.29 -0.53 21.11
CA GLU A 2 20.93 -1.00 20.88
C GLU A 2 19.91 0.06 20.44
N LEU A 3 20.10 1.33 20.81
CA LEU A 3 19.16 2.39 20.45
C LEU A 3 18.99 2.57 18.93
N ARG A 4 20.08 2.50 18.16
CA ARG A 4 20.02 2.63 16.69
C ARG A 4 19.27 1.47 16.04
N LYS A 5 19.41 0.26 16.58
CA LYS A 5 18.70 -0.93 16.08
C LYS A 5 17.20 -0.82 16.33
N VAL A 6 16.81 -0.38 17.53
CA VAL A 6 15.39 -0.19 17.90
C VAL A 6 14.75 0.89 17.02
N ILE A 7 15.42 2.03 16.82
CA ILE A 7 14.90 3.10 15.94
C ILE A 7 14.73 2.59 14.50
N LEU A 8 15.71 1.84 13.97
CA LEU A 8 15.62 1.27 12.63
C LEU A 8 14.44 0.29 12.50
N GLN A 9 14.25 -0.58 13.50
CA GLN A 9 13.12 -1.51 13.50
C GLN A 9 11.77 -0.77 13.55
N LEU A 10 11.66 0.28 14.36
CA LEU A 10 10.46 1.12 14.41
C LEU A 10 10.21 1.85 13.08
N ALA A 11 11.27 2.27 12.37
CA ALA A 11 11.17 2.87 11.04
C ALA A 11 10.61 1.90 10.01
N VAL A 12 11.18 0.69 9.95
CA VAL A 12 10.74 -0.36 9.03
C VAL A 12 9.29 -0.76 9.29
N MET A 13 8.86 -0.79 10.56
CA MET A 13 7.46 -1.06 10.93
C MET A 13 6.51 0.13 10.70
N GLY A 14 6.98 1.30 10.28
CA GLY A 14 6.15 2.50 10.11
C GLY A 14 5.66 3.14 11.41
N LYS A 15 6.28 2.81 12.56
CA LYS A 15 5.86 3.27 13.90
C LYS A 15 6.52 4.57 14.35
N LEU A 16 7.32 5.21 13.48
CA LEU A 16 7.98 6.47 13.81
C LEU A 16 7.06 7.69 13.72
N VAL A 17 5.86 7.52 13.16
CA VAL A 17 4.85 8.57 13.02
C VAL A 17 3.55 8.08 13.68
N PRO A 18 2.83 8.93 14.43
CA PRO A 18 1.52 8.60 14.97
C PRO A 18 0.60 8.05 13.88
N GLN A 19 -0.04 6.94 14.18
CA GLN A 19 -0.93 6.25 13.27
C GLN A 19 -2.37 6.65 13.59
N ASP A 20 -3.17 7.00 12.59
CA ASP A 20 -4.61 7.25 12.81
C ASP A 20 -5.34 5.89 12.85
N PRO A 21 -6.03 5.54 13.94
CA PRO A 21 -6.81 4.30 14.01
C PRO A 21 -8.02 4.30 13.05
N ASN A 22 -8.44 5.45 12.54
CA ASN A 22 -9.53 5.59 11.58
C ASN A 22 -9.06 5.51 10.12
N ASP A 23 -7.75 5.36 9.88
CA ASP A 23 -7.24 5.18 8.51
C ASP A 23 -7.85 3.92 7.89
N PRO A 24 -8.50 4.03 6.72
CA PRO A 24 -9.05 2.87 6.04
C PRO A 24 -7.91 1.92 5.61
N PRO A 25 -8.20 0.61 5.48
CA PRO A 25 -7.22 -0.33 4.95
C PRO A 25 -6.77 0.10 3.56
N ALA A 26 -5.53 -0.25 3.20
CA ALA A 26 -4.99 0.16 1.90
C ALA A 26 -5.84 -0.37 0.72
N SER A 27 -6.53 -1.50 0.90
CA SER A 27 -7.48 -2.04 -0.08
C SER A 27 -8.64 -1.10 -0.43
N GLU A 28 -9.15 -0.31 0.53
CA GLU A 28 -10.19 0.68 0.28
C GLU A 28 -9.64 1.88 -0.50
N LEU A 29 -8.44 2.35 -0.16
CA LEU A 29 -7.76 3.41 -0.90
C LEU A 29 -7.49 3.00 -2.34
N LEU A 30 -7.10 1.74 -2.57
CA LEU A 30 -6.88 1.21 -3.92
C LEU A 30 -8.16 1.23 -4.77
N LYS A 31 -9.33 0.92 -4.19
CA LYS A 31 -10.62 1.01 -4.88
C LYS A 31 -10.94 2.46 -5.28
N ALA A 32 -10.71 3.42 -4.38
CA ALA A 32 -10.92 4.84 -4.66
C ALA A 32 -9.98 5.33 -5.78
N VAL A 33 -8.70 4.93 -5.74
CA VAL A 33 -7.73 5.25 -6.80
C VAL A 33 -8.13 4.65 -8.14
N GLU A 34 -8.65 3.42 -8.16
CA GLU A 34 -9.10 2.77 -9.40
C GLU A 34 -10.30 3.50 -10.01
N ALA A 35 -11.29 3.89 -9.20
CA ALA A 35 -12.43 4.68 -9.65
C ALA A 35 -11.99 6.05 -10.23
N GLU A 36 -11.06 6.73 -9.55
CA GLU A 36 -10.55 8.02 -10.02
C GLU A 36 -9.72 7.87 -11.31
N LYS A 37 -8.92 6.81 -11.43
CA LYS A 37 -8.21 6.50 -12.68
C LYS A 37 -9.18 6.27 -13.83
N GLN A 38 -10.26 5.52 -13.63
CA GLN A 38 -11.27 5.29 -14.66
C GLN A 38 -11.91 6.61 -15.13
N ARG A 39 -12.22 7.52 -14.19
CA ARG A 39 -12.69 8.86 -14.50
C ARG A 39 -11.69 9.65 -15.35
N LEU A 40 -10.41 9.65 -14.97
CA LEU A 40 -9.36 10.36 -15.70
C LEU A 40 -9.06 9.77 -17.09
N VAL A 41 -9.21 8.45 -17.25
CA VAL A 41 -9.13 7.77 -18.56
C VAL A 41 -10.29 8.22 -19.45
N GLN A 42 -11.52 8.29 -18.91
CA GLN A 42 -12.69 8.79 -19.65
C GLN A 42 -12.53 10.26 -20.05
N GLU A 43 -11.91 11.08 -19.18
CA GLU A 43 -11.57 12.47 -19.49
C GLU A 43 -10.37 12.63 -20.44
N GLY A 44 -9.69 11.54 -20.82
CA GLY A 44 -8.53 11.56 -21.70
C GLY A 44 -7.26 12.17 -21.09
N LYS A 45 -7.23 12.40 -19.77
CA LYS A 45 -6.08 12.99 -19.06
C LYS A 45 -4.94 11.99 -18.85
N ILE A 46 -5.28 10.70 -18.72
CA ILE A 46 -4.31 9.61 -18.57
C ILE A 46 -4.63 8.47 -19.53
N LYS A 47 -3.60 7.71 -19.91
CA LYS A 47 -3.76 6.48 -20.69
C LYS A 47 -4.21 5.33 -19.80
N THR A 48 -4.99 4.41 -20.35
CA THR A 48 -5.38 3.17 -19.67
C THR A 48 -4.14 2.39 -19.23
N ALA A 49 -4.07 2.05 -17.96
CA ALA A 49 -2.99 1.23 -17.41
C ALA A 49 -3.10 -0.21 -17.92
N LYS A 50 -1.95 -0.85 -18.16
CA LYS A 50 -1.92 -2.30 -18.43
C LYS A 50 -2.17 -3.06 -17.13
N PRO A 51 -2.96 -4.15 -17.14
CA PRO A 51 -3.13 -4.99 -15.97
C PRO A 51 -1.78 -5.57 -15.54
N LEU A 52 -1.50 -5.53 -14.24
CA LEU A 52 -0.33 -6.16 -13.66
C LEU A 52 -0.52 -7.69 -13.67
N PRO A 53 0.57 -8.47 -13.84
CA PRO A 53 0.49 -9.92 -13.70
C PRO A 53 0.08 -10.28 -12.27
N SER A 54 -0.72 -11.33 -12.13
CA SER A 54 -1.08 -11.90 -10.83
C SER A 54 0.16 -12.46 -10.14
N ILE A 55 0.39 -12.05 -8.89
CA ILE A 55 1.48 -12.57 -8.05
C ILE A 55 1.07 -13.96 -7.56
N ARG A 56 1.97 -14.95 -7.67
CA ARG A 56 1.75 -16.30 -7.15
C ARG A 56 2.10 -16.36 -5.66
N MET A 57 1.47 -17.24 -4.88
CA MET A 57 1.74 -17.33 -3.44
C MET A 57 3.20 -17.71 -3.14
N GLU A 58 3.84 -18.46 -4.04
CA GLU A 58 5.25 -18.84 -3.93
C GLU A 58 6.22 -17.66 -4.15
N GLU A 59 5.73 -16.55 -4.72
CA GLU A 59 6.53 -15.34 -5.00
C GLU A 59 6.45 -14.31 -3.87
N VAL A 60 5.66 -14.58 -2.81
CA VAL A 60 5.46 -13.67 -1.68
C VAL A 60 6.36 -14.12 -0.51
N PRO A 61 7.57 -13.55 -0.35
CA PRO A 61 8.52 -14.00 0.66
C PRO A 61 8.09 -13.72 2.11
N TYR A 62 7.08 -12.87 2.32
CA TYR A 62 6.60 -12.44 3.64
C TYR A 62 5.10 -12.22 3.63
N GLU A 63 4.44 -12.53 4.75
CA GLU A 63 3.01 -12.25 4.93
C GLU A 63 2.72 -10.75 4.91
N VAL A 64 1.63 -10.37 4.23
CA VAL A 64 1.16 -8.97 4.21
C VAL A 64 0.57 -8.64 5.58
N PRO A 65 0.98 -7.53 6.22
CA PRO A 65 0.39 -7.11 7.49
C PRO A 65 -1.13 -6.92 7.35
N LYS A 66 -1.91 -7.35 8.35
CA LYS A 66 -3.39 -7.21 8.38
C LYS A 66 -3.91 -5.78 8.17
N ARG A 67 -3.07 -4.77 8.39
CA ARG A 67 -3.44 -3.36 8.20
C ARG A 67 -3.29 -2.89 6.74
N TRP A 68 -2.65 -3.69 5.89
CA TRP A 68 -2.48 -3.42 4.46
C TRP A 68 -3.51 -4.14 3.59
N GLU A 69 -4.04 -5.26 4.07
CA GLU A 69 -5.23 -5.92 3.51
C GLU A 69 -6.50 -5.11 3.83
#